data_AF-A0AAQ3N182-F1
#
_entry.id   AF-A0AAQ3N182-F1
#
_cell.length_a   1.000
_cell.length_b   1.000
_cell.length_c   1.000
_cell.angle_alpha   90.00
_cell.angle_beta   90.00
_cell.angle_gamma   90.00
#
_symmetry.space_group_name_H-M   'P 1'
#
loop_
_entity.id
_entity.type
_entity.pdbx_description
1 polymer ?
#
loop_
_entity_poly.entity_id
_entity_poly.type
_entity_poly.pdbx_seq_one_letter_code
_entity_poly.pdbx_strand_id
1 'polypeptide(L)'
;MFNPSQFLRCANGALKAGAHGVMVGRAAYHNPWHILGHVDSAIYGAPSSDLTRRQVLEKYQVYGDSVLGQYGLGPTVRDIVKVPLLGFFHSEPGNGLWKRKADSAVQTCTV
;
A
#
# COMPACT_ATOMS: atom_id res chain seq x y z
N MET A 1 -6.02 12.16 -11.83
CA MET A 1 -5.70 11.32 -10.66
C MET A 1 -5.53 9.88 -11.15
N PHE A 2 -4.46 9.18 -10.79
CA PHE A 2 -4.18 7.83 -11.30
C PHE A 2 -4.98 6.79 -10.50
N ASN A 3 -5.90 6.09 -11.17
CA ASN A 3 -6.86 5.17 -10.57
C ASN A 3 -6.64 3.73 -11.10
N PRO A 4 -7.32 2.71 -10.53
CA PRO A 4 -7.13 1.30 -10.92
C PRO A 4 -7.41 1.04 -12.40
N SER A 5 -8.44 1.65 -12.96
CA SER A 5 -8.79 1.47 -14.38
C SER A 5 -7.72 2.04 -15.31
N GLN A 6 -7.13 3.20 -14.96
CA GLN A 6 -6.02 3.78 -15.71
C GLN A 6 -4.76 2.90 -15.60
N PHE A 7 -4.47 2.36 -14.42
CA PHE A 7 -3.39 1.40 -14.22
C PHE A 7 -3.55 0.17 -15.10
N LEU A 8 -4.68 -0.53 -15.01
CA LEU A 8 -4.95 -1.74 -15.78
C LEU A 8 -4.89 -1.46 -17.28
N ARG A 9 -5.42 -0.32 -17.73
CA ARG A 9 -5.35 0.08 -19.14
C ARG A 9 -3.89 0.25 -19.61
N CYS A 10 -3.06 0.96 -18.85
CA CYS A 10 -1.66 1.17 -19.20
C CYS A 10 -0.85 -0.13 -19.13
N ALA A 11 -1.06 -0.95 -18.10
CA ALA A 11 -0.38 -2.23 -17.95
C ALA A 11 -0.72 -3.19 -19.11
N ASN A 12 -2.00 -3.38 -19.39
CA ASN A 12 -2.45 -4.22 -20.51
C ASN A 12 -2.01 -3.66 -21.87
N GLY A 13 -1.95 -2.33 -22.02
CA GLY A 13 -1.43 -1.68 -23.23
C GLY A 13 0.04 -2.00 -23.47
N ALA A 14 0.88 -1.93 -22.43
CA ALA A 14 2.30 -2.26 -22.53
C ALA A 14 2.53 -3.74 -22.85
N LEU A 15 1.79 -4.65 -22.21
CA LEU A 15 1.86 -6.08 -22.51
C LEU A 15 1.46 -6.37 -23.97
N LYS A 16 0.40 -5.74 -24.48
CA LYS A 16 -0.02 -5.85 -25.88
C LYS A 16 1.01 -5.30 -26.88
N ALA A 17 1.81 -4.32 -26.47
CA ALA A 17 2.89 -3.77 -27.27
C ALA A 17 4.16 -4.66 -27.28
N GLY A 18 4.14 -5.83 -26.62
CA GLY A 18 5.24 -6.78 -26.59
C GLY A 18 6.17 -6.62 -25.38
N ALA A 19 5.82 -5.81 -24.38
CA ALA A 19 6.58 -5.77 -23.14
C ALA A 19 6.39 -7.07 -22.35
N HIS A 20 7.49 -7.60 -21.82
CA HIS A 20 7.46 -8.81 -20.98
C HIS A 20 7.00 -8.53 -19.55
N GLY A 21 6.97 -7.26 -19.12
CA GLY A 21 6.57 -6.86 -17.78
C GLY A 21 6.39 -5.36 -17.66
N VAL A 22 5.75 -4.93 -16.57
CA VAL A 22 5.43 -3.52 -16.29
C VAL A 22 5.85 -3.19 -14.86
N MET A 23 6.66 -2.13 -14.69
CA MET A 23 7.07 -1.64 -13.38
C MET A 23 6.12 -0.55 -12.89
N VAL A 24 5.65 -0.66 -11.65
CA VAL A 24 4.81 0.35 -11.00
C VAL A 24 5.59 1.04 -9.89
N GLY A 25 5.93 2.31 -10.09
CA GLY A 25 6.66 3.12 -9.10
C GLY A 25 5.74 3.96 -8.23
N ARG A 26 5.85 5.29 -8.36
CA ARG A 26 5.14 6.31 -7.53
C ARG A 26 3.63 6.07 -7.33
N ALA A 27 2.95 5.46 -8.29
CA ALA A 27 1.52 5.16 -8.17
C ALA A 27 1.24 4.11 -7.09
N ALA A 28 2.04 3.05 -6.99
CA ALA A 28 1.92 2.04 -5.95
C ALA A 28 2.18 2.63 -4.56
N TYR A 29 3.05 3.64 -4.48
CA TYR A 29 3.37 4.31 -3.23
C TYR A 29 2.22 5.21 -2.73
N HIS A 30 1.63 6.03 -3.61
CA HIS A 30 0.58 6.97 -3.21
C HIS A 30 -0.80 6.34 -3.02
N ASN A 31 -1.02 5.18 -3.64
CA ASN A 31 -2.31 4.50 -3.64
C ASN A 31 -2.14 2.96 -3.66
N PRO A 32 -1.48 2.38 -2.64
CA PRO A 32 -1.15 0.96 -2.64
C PRO A 32 -2.37 0.05 -2.71
N TRP A 33 -3.43 0.36 -1.95
CA TRP A 33 -4.62 -0.49 -1.89
C TRP A 33 -5.29 -0.65 -3.26
N HIS A 34 -5.62 0.46 -3.91
CA HIS A 34 -6.37 0.42 -5.16
C HIS A 34 -5.51 -0.05 -6.34
N ILE A 35 -4.20 0.21 -6.30
CA ILE A 35 -3.29 -0.20 -7.39
C ILE A 35 -2.89 -1.66 -7.27
N LEU A 36 -2.52 -2.14 -6.07
CA LEU A 36 -1.97 -3.48 -5.87
C LEU A 36 -3.02 -4.52 -5.47
N GLY A 37 -4.07 -4.13 -4.76
CA GLY A 37 -5.06 -5.06 -4.20
C GLY A 37 -5.87 -5.87 -5.24
N HIS A 38 -5.82 -5.47 -6.51
CA HIS A 38 -6.51 -6.15 -7.61
C HIS A 38 -5.56 -6.72 -8.66
N VAL A 39 -4.24 -6.60 -8.49
CA VAL A 39 -3.27 -7.04 -9.50
C VAL A 39 -3.33 -8.55 -9.69
N ASP A 40 -3.43 -9.31 -8.60
CA ASP A 40 -3.44 -10.77 -8.63
C ASP A 40 -4.58 -11.31 -9.50
N SER A 41 -5.79 -10.76 -9.34
CA SER A 41 -6.94 -11.17 -10.15
C SER A 41 -6.93 -10.56 -11.55
N ALA A 42 -6.59 -9.27 -11.69
CA ALA A 42 -6.74 -8.57 -12.96
C ALA A 42 -5.61 -8.84 -13.97
N ILE A 43 -4.41 -9.19 -13.51
CA ILE A 43 -3.23 -9.44 -14.37
C ILE A 43 -2.84 -10.91 -14.36
N TYR A 44 -2.79 -11.55 -13.19
CA TYR A 44 -2.33 -12.94 -13.06
C TYR A 44 -3.47 -13.97 -13.11
N GLY A 45 -4.73 -13.53 -13.17
CA GLY A 45 -5.90 -14.42 -13.21
C GLY A 45 -6.11 -15.22 -11.93
N ALA A 46 -5.51 -14.81 -10.82
CA ALA A 46 -5.71 -15.45 -9.53
C ALA A 46 -7.14 -15.20 -9.00
N PRO A 47 -7.65 -16.04 -8.09
CA PRO A 47 -8.91 -15.78 -7.39
C PRO A 47 -8.88 -14.39 -6.72
N SER A 48 -10.03 -13.71 -6.68
CA SER A 48 -10.14 -12.46 -5.94
C SER A 48 -9.77 -12.68 -4.47
N SER A 49 -8.95 -11.79 -3.93
CA SER A 49 -8.64 -11.83 -2.51
C SER A 49 -9.83 -11.31 -1.71
N ASP A 50 -10.28 -12.08 -0.73
CA ASP A 50 -11.24 -11.63 0.29
C ASP A 50 -10.57 -10.81 1.40
N LEU A 51 -9.33 -10.36 1.19
CA LEU A 51 -8.63 -9.52 2.14
C LEU A 51 -9.35 -8.18 2.27
N THR A 52 -9.68 -7.84 3.50
CA THR A 52 -10.13 -6.51 3.87
C THR A 52 -8.94 -5.62 4.21
N ARG A 53 -9.13 -4.30 4.07
CA ARG A 53 -8.14 -3.30 4.51
C ARG A 53 -7.72 -3.49 5.97
N ARG A 54 -8.67 -3.87 6.85
CA ARG A 54 -8.41 -4.12 8.27
C ARG A 54 -7.45 -5.29 8.47
N GLN A 55 -7.70 -6.42 7.82
CA GLN A 55 -6.84 -7.60 7.91
C GLN A 55 -5.43 -7.32 7.38
N VAL A 56 -5.30 -6.49 6.35
CA VAL A 56 -3.98 -6.05 5.88
C VAL A 56 -3.27 -5.21 6.94
N LEU A 57 -3.96 -4.29 7.61
CA LEU A 57 -3.36 -3.53 8.71
C LEU A 57 -2.95 -4.42 9.90
N GLU A 58 -3.76 -5.41 10.27
CA GLU A 58 -3.44 -6.38 11.32
C GLU A 58 -2.18 -7.19 10.96
N LYS A 59 -2.08 -7.68 9.73
CA LYS A 59 -0.86 -8.36 9.24
C LYS A 59 0.34 -7.41 9.19
N TYR A 60 0.11 -6.15 8.82
CA TYR A 60 1.16 -5.15 8.73
C TYR A 60 1.71 -4.75 10.10
N GLN A 61 0.88 -4.78 11.14
CA GLN A 61 1.32 -4.60 12.52
C GLN A 61 2.32 -5.70 12.92
N VAL A 62 1.98 -6.97 12.69
CA VAL A 62 2.87 -8.11 12.98
C VAL A 62 4.19 -7.99 12.22
N TYR A 63 4.12 -7.57 10.95
CA TYR A 63 5.32 -7.29 10.16
C TYR A 63 6.15 -6.16 10.77
N GLY A 64 5.51 -5.06 11.19
CA GLY A 64 6.19 -3.92 11.81
C GLY A 64 6.94 -4.32 13.08
N ASP A 65 6.31 -5.10 13.96
CA ASP A 65 6.93 -5.59 15.20
C ASP A 65 8.16 -6.46 14.91
N SER A 66 8.07 -7.35 13.92
CA SER A 66 9.19 -8.19 13.48
C SER A 66 10.36 -7.36 12.95
N VAL A 67 10.08 -6.36 12.11
CA VAL A 67 11.10 -5.48 11.52
C VAL A 67 11.79 -4.64 12.59
N LEU A 68 11.05 -4.10 13.56
CA LEU A 68 11.63 -3.33 14.66
C LEU A 68 12.54 -4.18 15.55
N GLY A 69 12.24 -5.48 15.72
CA GLY A 69 13.09 -6.41 16.47
C GLY A 69 14.30 -6.94 15.70
N GLN A 70 14.23 -6.97 14.37
CA GLN A 70 15.24 -7.60 13.52
C GLN A 70 16.39 -6.66 13.16
N TYR A 71 16.13 -5.37 13.00
CA TYR A 71 17.10 -4.41 12.50
C TYR A 71 17.50 -3.44 13.63
N GLY A 72 18.80 -3.34 13.90
CA GLY A 72 19.34 -2.60 15.06
C GLY A 72 19.05 -1.10 15.03
N LEU A 73 19.83 -0.32 14.26
CA LEU A 73 19.72 1.15 14.22
C LEU A 73 18.58 1.69 13.32
N GLY A 74 17.61 0.86 12.95
CA GLY A 74 16.46 1.25 12.12
C GLY A 74 15.73 0.01 11.60
N PRO A 75 14.69 0.09 10.76
CA PRO A 75 13.91 1.28 10.43
C PRO A 75 13.08 1.75 11.64
N THR A 76 12.82 3.04 11.73
CA THR A 76 12.03 3.58 12.84
C THR A 76 10.55 3.23 12.69
N VAL A 77 9.78 3.28 13.77
CA VAL A 77 8.30 3.17 13.73
C VAL A 77 7.73 4.15 12.70
N ARG A 78 8.30 5.35 12.58
CA ARG A 78 7.90 6.34 11.58
C ARG A 78 8.11 5.83 10.15
N ASP A 79 9.22 5.17 9.85
CA ASP A 79 9.50 4.67 8.50
C ASP A 79 8.56 3.54 8.10
N ILE A 80 8.22 2.67 9.07
CA ILE A 80 7.30 1.54 8.85
C ILE A 80 5.85 2.02 8.72
N VAL A 81 5.42 2.96 9.57
CA VAL A 81 4.02 3.38 9.70
C VAL A 81 3.69 4.55 8.78
N LYS A 82 4.48 5.63 8.79
CA LYS A 82 4.11 6.89 8.13
C LYS A 82 4.11 6.76 6.61
N VAL A 83 5.16 6.16 6.06
CA VAL A 83 5.37 6.12 4.61
C VAL A 83 4.31 5.29 3.88
N PRO A 84 4.01 4.04 4.29
CA PRO A 84 3.09 3.18 3.53
C PRO A 84 1.62 3.39 3.92
N LEU A 85 1.32 3.72 5.18
CA LEU A 85 -0.06 3.77 5.67
C LEU A 85 -0.78 5.08 5.36
N LEU A 86 -0.05 6.18 5.12
CA LEU A 86 -0.69 7.46 4.74
C LEU A 86 -1.36 7.40 3.36
N GLY A 87 -0.85 6.55 2.45
CA GLY A 87 -1.43 6.32 1.13
C GLY A 87 -2.53 5.24 1.12
N PHE A 88 -2.68 4.47 2.20
CA PHE A 88 -3.49 3.25 2.18
C PHE A 88 -5.00 3.51 1.97
N PHE A 89 -5.52 4.59 2.54
CA PHE A 89 -6.92 5.04 2.38
C PHE A 89 -7.05 6.18 1.36
N HIS A 90 -6.28 6.11 0.27
CA HIS A 90 -6.33 7.13 -0.78
C HIS A 90 -7.75 7.35 -1.30
N SER A 91 -8.17 8.61 -1.43
CA SER A 91 -9.51 9.02 -1.91
C SER A 91 -10.72 8.51 -1.12
N GLU A 92 -10.51 7.94 0.07
CA GLU A 92 -11.61 7.51 0.93
C GLU A 92 -12.19 8.67 1.76
N PRO A 93 -13.52 8.68 2.01
CA PRO A 93 -14.12 9.54 3.01
C PRO A 93 -13.42 9.34 4.37
N GLY A 94 -12.97 10.43 4.99
CA GLY A 94 -12.25 10.37 6.26
C GLY A 94 -10.74 10.13 6.16
N ASN A 95 -10.15 10.04 4.96
CA ASN A 95 -8.70 9.95 4.79
C ASN A 95 -7.93 11.09 5.50
N GLY A 96 -8.48 12.30 5.51
CA GLY A 96 -7.88 13.42 6.25
C GLY A 96 -7.87 13.21 7.78
N LEU A 97 -8.88 12.55 8.34
CA LEU A 97 -8.89 12.16 9.76
C LEU A 97 -7.91 11.01 10.02
N TRP A 98 -7.87 10.01 9.13
CA TRP A 98 -6.91 8.91 9.18
C TRP A 98 -5.47 9.43 9.25
N LYS A 99 -5.07 10.27 8.29
CA LYS A 99 -3.72 10.83 8.23
C LYS A 99 -3.34 11.59 9.49
N ARG A 100 -4.25 12.44 10.00
CA ARG A 100 -4.03 13.19 11.25
C ARG A 100 -3.87 12.28 12.45
N LYS A 101 -4.75 11.29 12.61
CA LYS A 101 -4.68 10.34 13.74
C LYS A 101 -3.41 9.49 13.67
N ALA A 102 -3.05 8.99 12.51
CA ALA A 102 -1.82 8.23 12.30
C ALA A 102 -0.57 9.08 12.60
N ASP A 103 -0.52 10.33 12.11
CA ASP A 103 0.60 11.23 12.37
C ASP A 103 0.71 11.63 13.85
N SER A 104 -0.42 11.87 14.53
CA SER A 104 -0.44 12.13 15.97
C SER A 104 0.03 10.91 16.76
N ALA A 105 -0.46 9.72 16.43
CA ALA A 105 -0.08 8.48 17.11
C ALA A 105 1.44 8.22 17.02
N VAL A 106 2.04 8.38 15.84
CA VAL A 106 3.50 8.22 15.65
C VAL A 106 4.31 9.27 16.42
N GLN A 107 3.75 10.44 16.71
CA GLN A 107 4.43 11.48 17.50
C GLN A 107 4.31 11.24 19.02
N THR A 108 3.18 10.70 19.47
CA THR A 108 2.90 10.48 20.90
C THR A 108 3.34 9.11 21.39
N CYS A 109 3.48 8.13 20.51
CA CYS A 109 4.06 6.82 20.84
C CYS A 109 5.58 6.95 20.94
N THR A 110 6.06 7.37 22.10
CA THR A 110 7.43 7.10 22.54
C THR A 110 7.51 5.62 22.94
N VAL A 111 8.43 4.89 22.30
CA VAL A 111 8.89 3.55 22.71
C VAL A 111 9.56 3.60 24.07
#